data_AF-K1SMT2-F1
#
_entry.id   AF-K1SMT2-F1
#
_cell.length_a   1.000
_cell.length_b   1.000
_cell.length_c   1.000
_cell.angle_alpha   90.00
_cell.angle_beta   90.00
_cell.angle_gamma   90.00
#
_symmetry.space_group_name_H-M   'P 1'
#
loop_
_entity.id
_entity.type
_entity.pdbx_description
1 polymer ?
#
loop_
_entity_poly.entity_id
_entity_poly.type
_entity_poly.pdbx_seq_one_letter_code
_entity_poly.pdbx_strand_id
1 'polypeptide(L)'
;KEEDYRQAVTMVLRQKLRGHSLKVLFDKEKKLKERMFPNLTQEVLDDTRDIIKNMQGVLDIEYTDHSIRHLSLYLLITQNRVRMGHEIKEEKDVRSITHLPEYQIAKWLGGKLSNFEGHQLSQGEVYNIAMQLLAAKIWKNKSENKIDEESFKVRQLVMRIIAEMEILLEMEF
;
A
#
# COMPACT_ATOMS: atom_id res chain seq x y z
N LYS A 1 1.24 17.61 -2.11
CA LYS A 1 1.24 17.66 -3.60
C LYS A 1 1.60 16.32 -4.22
N GLU A 2 2.79 15.80 -3.96
CA GLU A 2 3.24 14.53 -4.55
C GLU A 2 2.48 13.31 -3.99
N GLU A 3 2.21 13.31 -2.68
CA GLU A 3 1.36 12.31 -2.03
C GLU A 3 -0.06 12.29 -2.61
N ASP A 4 -0.69 13.46 -2.75
CA ASP A 4 -2.05 13.61 -3.30
C ASP A 4 -2.14 13.08 -4.74
N TYR A 5 -1.15 13.38 -5.58
CA TYR A 5 -1.07 12.85 -6.94
C TYR A 5 -0.99 11.32 -6.95
N ARG A 6 -0.14 10.72 -6.09
CA ARG A 6 -0.03 9.26 -6.00
C ARG A 6 -1.36 8.64 -5.60
N GLN A 7 -2.05 9.21 -4.62
CA GLN A 7 -3.36 8.73 -4.17
C GLN A 7 -4.38 8.80 -5.31
N ALA A 8 -4.45 9.93 -6.01
CA ALA A 8 -5.37 10.11 -7.15
C ALA A 8 -5.11 9.09 -8.26
N VAL A 9 -3.86 8.89 -8.68
CA VAL A 9 -3.49 7.89 -9.70
C VAL A 9 -3.84 6.48 -9.24
N THR A 10 -3.53 6.14 -7.99
CA THR A 10 -3.83 4.82 -7.42
C THR A 10 -5.33 4.56 -7.44
N MET A 11 -6.16 5.54 -7.05
CA MET A 11 -7.62 5.42 -7.06
C MET A 11 -8.18 5.21 -8.47
N VAL A 12 -7.73 6.00 -9.45
CA VAL A 12 -8.19 5.87 -10.85
C VAL A 12 -7.84 4.51 -11.43
N LEU A 13 -6.61 4.04 -11.22
CA LEU A 13 -6.16 2.74 -11.72
C LEU A 13 -6.85 1.58 -10.98
N ARG A 14 -7.10 1.72 -9.68
CA ARG A 14 -7.87 0.74 -8.89
C ARG A 14 -9.30 0.57 -9.41
N GLN A 15 -9.96 1.64 -9.84
CA GLN A 15 -11.31 1.54 -10.44
C GLN A 15 -11.28 0.72 -11.73
N LYS A 16 -10.26 0.91 -12.57
CA LYS A 16 -10.05 0.13 -13.79
C LYS A 16 -9.64 -1.33 -13.54
N LEU A 17 -9.12 -1.62 -12.35
CA LEU A 17 -8.71 -2.96 -11.90
C LEU A 17 -9.84 -3.84 -11.36
N ARG A 18 -11.08 -3.36 -11.24
CA ARG A 18 -12.20 -4.11 -10.65
C ARG A 18 -12.36 -5.50 -11.31
N GLY A 19 -11.92 -6.54 -10.60
CA GLY A 19 -12.00 -7.94 -11.04
C GLY A 19 -10.93 -8.40 -12.04
N HIS A 20 -9.99 -7.54 -12.42
CA HIS A 20 -8.96 -7.87 -13.42
C HIS A 20 -7.59 -8.04 -12.75
N SER A 21 -6.68 -8.78 -13.39
CA SER A 21 -5.28 -8.81 -12.98
C SER A 21 -4.55 -7.55 -13.46
N LEU A 22 -3.45 -7.19 -12.80
CA LEU A 22 -2.59 -6.07 -13.24
C LEU A 22 -2.13 -6.24 -14.69
N LYS A 23 -1.78 -7.46 -15.08
CA LYS A 23 -1.41 -7.80 -16.46
C LYS A 23 -2.52 -7.42 -17.44
N VAL A 24 -3.75 -7.86 -17.18
CA VAL A 24 -4.89 -7.55 -18.06
C VAL A 24 -5.18 -6.05 -18.10
N LEU A 25 -5.04 -5.33 -16.98
CA LEU A 25 -5.15 -3.87 -16.97
C LEU A 25 -4.13 -3.24 -17.93
N PHE A 26 -2.86 -3.59 -17.81
CA PHE A 26 -1.79 -2.99 -18.61
C PHE A 26 -1.79 -3.41 -20.08
N ASP A 27 -2.33 -4.60 -20.39
CA ASP A 27 -2.53 -5.05 -21.77
C ASP A 27 -3.67 -4.25 -22.44
N LYS A 28 -4.77 -3.98 -21.71
CA LYS A 28 -5.89 -3.15 -22.20
C LYS A 28 -5.50 -1.67 -22.30
N GLU A 29 -4.71 -1.17 -21.36
CA GLU A 29 -4.32 0.23 -21.23
C GLU A 29 -2.89 0.46 -21.75
N LYS A 30 -2.58 -0.01 -22.96
CA LYS A 30 -1.21 0.02 -23.52
C LYS A 30 -0.56 1.41 -23.50
N LYS A 31 -1.30 2.45 -23.88
CA LYS A 31 -0.80 3.85 -23.84
C LYS A 31 -0.47 4.32 -22.42
N LEU A 32 -1.27 3.92 -21.44
CA LEU A 32 -1.01 4.22 -20.04
C LEU A 32 0.22 3.46 -19.55
N LYS A 33 0.33 2.16 -19.87
CA LYS A 33 1.50 1.33 -19.55
C LYS A 33 2.77 1.96 -20.10
N GLU A 34 2.79 2.31 -21.39
CA GLU A 34 3.96 2.90 -22.05
C GLU A 34 4.34 4.26 -21.45
N ARG A 35 3.34 5.09 -21.09
CA ARG A 35 3.59 6.43 -20.54
C ARG A 35 3.99 6.42 -19.06
N MET A 36 3.34 5.59 -18.24
CA MET A 36 3.50 5.62 -16.79
C MET A 36 4.37 4.48 -16.25
N PHE A 37 4.54 3.40 -17.01
CA PHE A 37 5.34 2.25 -16.58
C PHE A 37 6.17 1.70 -17.76
N PRO A 38 7.03 2.52 -18.39
CA PRO A 38 7.72 2.16 -19.64
C PRO A 38 8.58 0.89 -19.51
N ASN A 39 9.11 0.63 -18.31
CA ASN A 39 9.95 -0.54 -18.03
C ASN A 39 9.18 -1.66 -17.29
N LEU A 40 7.85 -1.68 -17.36
CA LEU A 40 7.06 -2.72 -16.73
C LEU A 40 7.16 -4.04 -17.49
N THR A 41 8.01 -4.92 -16.97
CA THR A 41 8.16 -6.30 -17.42
C THR A 41 7.31 -7.25 -16.55
N GLN A 42 7.16 -8.50 -17.00
CA GLN A 42 6.55 -9.54 -16.18
C GLN A 42 7.38 -9.83 -14.92
N GLU A 43 8.71 -9.75 -15.03
CA GLU A 43 9.65 -9.88 -13.91
C GLU A 43 9.37 -8.85 -12.81
N VAL A 44 9.18 -7.57 -13.16
CA VAL A 44 8.84 -6.51 -12.18
C VAL A 44 7.49 -6.79 -11.48
N LEU A 45 6.52 -7.35 -12.20
CA LEU A 45 5.22 -7.74 -11.61
C LEU A 45 5.37 -8.91 -10.65
N ASP A 46 6.18 -9.90 -11.01
CA ASP A 46 6.42 -11.10 -10.20
C ASP A 46 7.24 -10.75 -8.96
N ASP A 47 8.29 -9.93 -9.10
CA ASP A 47 9.09 -9.38 -8.00
C ASP A 47 8.21 -8.63 -7.00
N THR A 48 7.32 -7.77 -7.49
CA THR A 48 6.39 -7.02 -6.65
C THR A 48 5.45 -7.96 -5.89
N ARG A 49 5.02 -9.05 -6.52
CA ARG A 49 4.16 -10.06 -5.88
C ARG A 49 4.91 -10.86 -4.83
N ASP A 50 6.14 -11.27 -5.12
CA ASP A 50 6.98 -12.05 -4.21
C ASP A 50 7.40 -11.22 -3.00
N ILE A 51 7.66 -9.94 -3.20
CA ILE A 51 7.78 -8.96 -2.12
C ILE A 51 6.56 -9.03 -1.18
N ILE A 52 5.33 -8.97 -1.72
CA ILE A 52 4.10 -9.00 -0.89
C ILE A 52 3.92 -10.33 -0.17
N LYS A 53 4.22 -11.45 -0.83
CA LYS A 53 4.18 -12.78 -0.20
C LYS A 53 5.21 -12.90 0.93
N ASN A 54 6.43 -12.42 0.72
CA ASN A 54 7.48 -12.44 1.73
C ASN A 54 7.07 -11.59 2.94
N MET A 55 6.43 -10.43 2.71
CA MET A 55 5.89 -9.60 3.79
C MET A 55 4.83 -10.33 4.62
N GLN A 56 3.89 -11.04 3.97
CA GLN A 56 2.90 -11.86 4.67
C GLN A 56 3.56 -12.92 5.57
N GLY A 57 4.63 -13.56 5.10
CA GLY A 57 5.41 -14.52 5.87
C GLY A 57 6.09 -13.90 7.09
N VAL A 58 6.75 -12.75 6.90
CA VAL A 58 7.46 -12.04 7.98
C VAL A 58 6.51 -11.51 9.06
N LEU A 59 5.33 -11.02 8.66
CA LEU A 59 4.33 -10.43 9.56
C LEU A 59 3.36 -11.46 10.17
N ASP A 60 3.43 -12.72 9.73
CA ASP A 60 2.45 -13.77 10.01
C ASP A 60 0.98 -13.32 9.79
N ILE A 61 0.74 -12.64 8.67
CA ILE A 61 -0.58 -12.14 8.26
C ILE A 61 -1.00 -12.69 6.91
N GLU A 62 -2.25 -12.44 6.56
CA GLU A 62 -2.76 -12.64 5.22
C GLU A 62 -3.27 -11.32 4.66
N TYR A 63 -3.01 -11.10 3.37
CA TYR A 63 -3.67 -10.05 2.63
C TYR A 63 -4.79 -10.67 1.81
N THR A 64 -5.94 -10.01 1.72
CA THR A 64 -6.93 -10.40 0.72
C THR A 64 -6.36 -10.23 -0.68
N ASP A 65 -6.89 -10.96 -1.66
CA ASP A 65 -6.61 -10.74 -3.08
C ASP A 65 -6.78 -9.26 -3.48
N HIS A 66 -7.73 -8.57 -2.85
CA HIS A 66 -7.94 -7.15 -3.05
C HIS A 66 -6.77 -6.32 -2.54
N SER A 67 -6.34 -6.54 -1.29
CA SER A 67 -5.18 -5.88 -0.69
C SER A 67 -3.90 -6.16 -1.47
N ILE A 68 -3.69 -7.39 -1.94
CA ILE A 68 -2.51 -7.76 -2.76
C ILE A 68 -2.49 -6.93 -4.04
N ARG A 69 -3.61 -6.89 -4.80
CA ARG A 69 -3.68 -6.08 -6.03
C ARG A 69 -3.44 -4.59 -5.77
N HIS A 70 -4.01 -4.05 -4.69
CA HIS A 70 -3.81 -2.66 -4.30
C HIS A 70 -2.35 -2.36 -3.96
N LEU A 71 -1.73 -3.16 -3.09
CA LEU A 71 -0.35 -2.99 -2.69
C LEU A 71 0.60 -3.14 -3.89
N SER A 72 0.35 -4.10 -4.77
CA SER A 72 1.14 -4.25 -6.00
C SER A 72 1.07 -3.00 -6.87
N LEU A 73 -0.13 -2.48 -7.13
CA LEU A 73 -0.31 -1.24 -7.89
C LEU A 73 0.39 -0.05 -7.21
N TYR A 74 0.22 0.09 -5.91
CA TYR A 74 0.80 1.18 -5.13
C TYR A 74 2.33 1.17 -5.15
N LEU A 75 2.95 -0.01 -5.00
CA LEU A 75 4.40 -0.17 -5.06
C LEU A 75 4.93 0.14 -6.46
N LEU A 76 4.27 -0.31 -7.53
CA LEU A 76 4.64 0.02 -8.91
C LEU A 76 4.57 1.53 -9.18
N ILE A 77 3.53 2.21 -8.69
CA ILE A 77 3.40 3.67 -8.83
C ILE A 77 4.52 4.36 -8.03
N THR A 78 4.81 3.89 -6.83
CA THR A 78 5.87 4.45 -5.98
C THR A 78 7.25 4.30 -6.65
N GLN A 79 7.57 3.11 -7.14
CA GLN A 79 8.78 2.86 -7.92
C GLN A 79 8.92 3.82 -9.11
N ASN A 80 7.87 3.94 -9.92
CA ASN A 80 7.92 4.80 -11.09
C ASN A 80 8.10 6.29 -10.72
N ARG A 81 7.43 6.75 -9.66
CA ARG A 81 7.57 8.12 -9.18
C ARG A 81 8.98 8.41 -8.69
N VAL A 82 9.55 7.52 -7.88
CA VAL A 82 10.91 7.64 -7.37
C VAL A 82 11.90 7.72 -8.52
N ARG A 83 11.80 6.82 -9.52
CA ARG A 83 12.65 6.85 -10.73
C ARG A 83 12.56 8.16 -11.50
N MET A 84 11.38 8.76 -11.55
CA MET A 84 11.17 10.05 -12.23
C MET A 84 11.60 11.26 -11.38
N GLY A 85 12.16 11.04 -10.19
CA GLY A 85 12.57 12.11 -9.27
C GLY A 85 11.39 12.75 -8.50
N HIS A 86 10.20 12.17 -8.57
CA HIS A 86 8.98 12.62 -7.87
C HIS A 86 8.82 11.94 -6.50
N GLU A 87 9.94 11.73 -5.81
CA GLU A 87 9.97 11.17 -4.48
C GLU A 87 9.32 12.10 -3.45
N ILE A 88 8.53 11.56 -2.54
CA ILE A 88 7.94 12.33 -1.44
C ILE A 88 9.00 12.55 -0.37
N LYS A 89 9.58 13.76 -0.33
CA LYS A 89 10.66 14.12 0.61
C LYS A 89 10.16 14.77 1.90
N GLU A 90 8.88 15.10 1.98
CA GLU A 90 8.29 15.71 3.19
C GLU A 90 8.55 14.83 4.41
N GLU A 91 9.14 15.44 5.46
CA GLU A 91 9.36 14.76 6.72
C GLU A 91 8.03 14.48 7.41
N LYS A 92 7.84 13.24 7.83
CA LYS A 92 6.67 12.78 8.60
C LYS A 92 7.15 12.35 9.98
N ASP A 93 6.34 12.54 11.00
CA ASP A 93 6.66 12.02 12.33
C ASP A 93 6.55 10.49 12.32
N VAL A 94 7.71 9.83 12.31
CA VAL A 94 7.81 8.38 12.28
C VAL A 94 7.89 7.77 13.68
N ARG A 95 7.97 8.57 14.76
CA ARG A 95 8.21 8.07 16.13
C ARG A 95 7.17 7.03 16.55
N SER A 96 5.92 7.27 16.20
CA SER A 96 4.79 6.38 16.48
C SER A 96 4.80 5.07 15.69
N ILE A 97 5.57 4.96 14.61
CA ILE A 97 5.57 3.76 13.74
C ILE A 97 6.93 3.07 13.62
N THR A 98 8.02 3.69 14.09
CA THR A 98 9.38 3.14 13.96
C THR A 98 9.56 1.76 14.59
N HIS A 99 8.81 1.47 15.64
CA HIS A 99 8.82 0.20 16.36
C HIS A 99 7.97 -0.88 15.68
N LEU A 100 7.13 -0.51 14.71
CA LEU A 100 6.24 -1.44 14.01
C LEU A 100 7.00 -2.21 12.94
N PRO A 101 6.69 -3.50 12.73
CA PRO A 101 7.38 -4.31 11.73
C PRO A 101 7.11 -3.80 10.30
N GLU A 102 5.97 -3.17 10.04
CA GLU A 102 5.63 -2.57 8.75
C GLU A 102 6.58 -1.42 8.38
N TYR A 103 7.07 -0.65 9.35
CA TYR A 103 8.07 0.40 9.11
C TYR A 103 9.44 -0.20 8.76
N GLN A 104 9.84 -1.30 9.41
CA GLN A 104 11.08 -2.01 9.09
C GLN A 104 11.03 -2.64 7.70
N ILE A 105 9.87 -3.22 7.36
CA ILE A 105 9.61 -3.73 6.03
C ILE A 105 9.63 -2.61 4.99
N ALA A 106 9.00 -1.46 5.26
CA ALA A 106 9.04 -0.31 4.36
C ALA A 106 10.46 0.20 4.13
N LYS A 107 11.33 0.21 5.15
CA LYS A 107 12.76 0.51 5.00
C LYS A 107 13.48 -0.52 4.14
N TRP A 108 13.25 -1.80 4.38
CA TRP A 108 13.84 -2.88 3.60
C TRP A 108 13.40 -2.83 2.13
N LEU A 109 12.10 -2.59 1.89
CA LEU A 109 11.56 -2.31 0.57
C LEU A 109 12.26 -1.11 -0.04
N GLY A 110 12.41 -0.04 0.73
CA GLY A 110 13.13 1.14 0.29
C GLY A 110 14.54 0.81 -0.18
N GLY A 111 15.27 -0.07 0.52
CA GLY A 111 16.57 -0.58 0.08
C GLY A 111 16.51 -1.41 -1.21
N LYS A 112 15.48 -2.24 -1.38
CA LYS A 112 15.26 -3.01 -2.62
C LYS A 112 14.93 -2.10 -3.80
N LEU A 113 14.04 -1.13 -3.62
CA LEU A 113 13.65 -0.14 -4.63
C LEU A 113 14.83 0.78 -4.98
N SER A 114 15.55 1.22 -3.96
CA SER A 114 16.78 2.00 -4.00
C SER A 114 17.87 1.37 -4.85
N ASN A 115 18.07 0.05 -4.74
CA ASN A 115 19.08 -0.65 -5.52
C ASN A 115 18.81 -0.62 -7.03
N PHE A 116 17.57 -0.38 -7.47
CA PHE A 116 17.25 -0.17 -8.89
C PHE A 116 17.61 1.25 -9.39
N GLU A 117 17.72 2.23 -8.48
CA GLU A 117 17.88 3.65 -8.80
C GLU A 117 19.18 4.27 -8.25
N GLY A 118 19.96 3.52 -7.46
CA GLY A 118 21.25 3.95 -6.92
C GLY A 118 21.19 4.96 -5.75
N HIS A 119 20.01 5.24 -5.17
CA HIS A 119 19.88 6.13 -4.00
C HIS A 119 18.88 5.58 -2.98
N GLN A 120 19.06 5.91 -1.69
CA GLN A 120 18.13 5.51 -0.63
C GLN A 120 16.79 6.23 -0.76
N LEU A 121 15.69 5.54 -0.42
CA LEU A 121 14.39 6.19 -0.31
C LEU A 121 14.35 7.19 0.85
N SER A 122 13.63 8.28 0.65
CA SER A 122 13.32 9.28 1.65
C SER A 122 12.50 8.69 2.81
N GLN A 123 12.57 9.35 3.97
CA GLN A 123 11.71 9.01 5.11
C GLN A 123 10.23 9.18 4.79
N GLY A 124 9.87 10.15 3.96
CA GLY A 124 8.49 10.36 3.51
C GLY A 124 7.94 9.18 2.72
N GLU A 125 8.73 8.58 1.83
CA GLU A 125 8.33 7.37 1.10
C GLU A 125 8.21 6.16 2.01
N VAL A 126 9.20 5.96 2.89
CA VAL A 126 9.19 4.87 3.87
C VAL A 126 7.95 4.95 4.76
N TYR A 127 7.63 6.14 5.28
CA TYR A 127 6.43 6.37 6.09
C TYR A 127 5.15 5.99 5.31
N ASN A 128 5.04 6.46 4.07
CA ASN A 128 3.87 6.23 3.24
C ASN A 128 3.65 4.74 2.90
N ILE A 129 4.74 4.04 2.55
CA ILE A 129 4.69 2.59 2.31
C ILE A 129 4.25 1.87 3.59
N ALA A 130 4.85 2.20 4.74
CA ALA A 130 4.48 1.60 6.02
C ALA A 130 2.99 1.79 6.34
N MET A 131 2.44 2.97 6.07
CA MET A 131 1.02 3.26 6.26
C MET A 131 0.10 2.41 5.38
N GLN A 132 0.46 2.19 4.11
CA GLN A 132 -0.32 1.30 3.25
C GLN A 132 -0.26 -0.16 3.71
N LEU A 133 0.90 -0.61 4.19
CA LEU A 133 1.04 -1.97 4.73
C LEU A 133 0.18 -2.18 5.97
N LEU A 134 0.16 -1.19 6.87
CA LEU A 134 -0.69 -1.19 8.07
C LEU A 134 -2.18 -1.20 7.71
N ALA A 135 -2.59 -0.35 6.77
CA ALA A 135 -3.98 -0.26 6.33
C ALA A 135 -4.49 -1.52 5.61
N ALA A 136 -3.60 -2.28 4.96
CA ALA A 136 -3.96 -3.46 4.19
C ALA A 136 -4.10 -4.74 5.04
N LYS A 137 -3.65 -4.72 6.29
CA LYS A 137 -3.46 -5.89 7.17
C LYS A 137 -4.78 -6.58 7.49
N ILE A 138 -4.81 -7.90 7.28
CA ILE A 138 -5.85 -8.78 7.80
C ILE A 138 -5.13 -9.85 8.62
N TRP A 139 -5.47 -9.93 9.90
CA TRP A 139 -4.88 -10.93 10.78
C TRP A 139 -5.33 -12.31 10.35
N LYS A 140 -4.39 -13.27 10.28
CA LYS A 140 -4.76 -14.68 10.16
C LYS A 140 -5.66 -15.02 11.34
N ASN A 141 -6.86 -15.53 11.06
CA ASN A 141 -7.68 -16.16 12.09
C ASN A 141 -6.95 -17.42 12.56
N LYS A 142 -5.98 -17.28 13.45
CA LYS A 142 -5.63 -18.37 14.35
C LYS A 142 -6.86 -18.55 15.22
N SER A 143 -7.46 -19.74 15.12
CA SER A 143 -8.39 -20.24 16.12
C SER A 143 -7.94 -19.83 17.52
N GLU A 144 -8.88 -19.32 18.30
CA GLU A 144 -8.82 -18.99 19.73
C GLU A 144 -8.41 -17.56 20.14
N ASN A 145 -9.44 -16.77 20.43
CA ASN A 145 -9.56 -15.97 21.66
C ASN A 145 -8.43 -15.01 22.05
N LYS A 146 -7.90 -14.24 21.10
CA LYS A 146 -7.46 -12.88 21.41
C LYS A 146 -8.03 -11.94 20.37
N ILE A 147 -9.18 -11.36 20.70
CA ILE A 147 -9.50 -10.03 20.18
C ILE A 147 -8.35 -9.15 20.67
N ASP A 148 -7.39 -8.89 19.79
CA ASP A 148 -6.30 -7.97 20.03
C ASP A 148 -6.91 -6.64 20.51
N GLU A 149 -6.47 -6.18 21.68
CA GLU A 149 -7.09 -5.06 22.41
C GLU A 149 -7.05 -3.78 21.56
N GLU A 150 -6.02 -3.63 20.73
CA GLU A 150 -5.93 -2.58 19.71
C GLU A 150 -6.98 -2.75 18.62
N SER A 151 -7.15 -3.97 18.09
CA SER A 151 -8.19 -4.27 17.09
C SER A 151 -9.61 -4.08 17.65
N PHE A 152 -9.81 -4.20 18.97
CA PHE A 152 -11.08 -3.85 19.62
C PHE A 152 -11.27 -2.33 19.72
N LYS A 153 -10.26 -1.61 20.22
CA LYS A 153 -10.29 -0.14 20.33
C LYS A 153 -10.50 0.53 18.98
N VAL A 154 -9.83 0.04 17.93
CA VAL A 154 -10.03 0.53 16.55
C VAL A 154 -11.46 0.28 16.09
N ARG A 155 -12.03 -0.91 16.34
CA ARG A 155 -13.44 -1.20 15.99
C ARG A 155 -14.42 -0.30 16.73
N GLN A 156 -14.20 -0.04 18.02
CA GLN A 156 -15.05 0.88 18.78
C GLN A 156 -14.95 2.31 18.26
N LEU A 157 -13.75 2.77 17.90
CA LEU A 157 -13.56 4.10 17.31
C LEU A 157 -14.26 4.21 15.95
N VAL A 158 -14.13 3.20 15.10
CA VAL A 158 -14.82 3.15 13.79
C VAL A 158 -16.33 3.18 13.96
N MET A 159 -16.89 2.37 14.87
CA MET A 159 -18.34 2.40 15.13
C MET A 159 -18.80 3.76 15.66
N ARG A 160 -17.99 4.42 16.49
CA ARG A 160 -18.29 5.78 16.96
C ARG A 160 -18.31 6.80 15.82
N ILE A 161 -17.33 6.74 14.90
CA ILE A 161 -17.29 7.61 13.72
C ILE A 161 -18.50 7.35 12.82
N ILE A 162 -18.87 6.09 12.58
CA ILE A 162 -20.06 5.75 11.80
C ILE A 162 -21.31 6.35 12.45
N ALA A 163 -21.53 6.12 13.74
CA ALA A 163 -22.67 6.68 14.45
C ALA A 163 -22.71 8.23 14.41
N GLU A 164 -21.56 8.89 14.56
CA GLU A 164 -21.47 10.35 14.43
C GLU A 164 -21.78 10.81 12.99
N MET A 165 -21.35 10.06 11.97
CA MET A 165 -21.67 10.34 10.56
C MET A 165 -23.14 10.11 10.22
N GLU A 166 -23.77 9.06 10.74
CA GLU A 166 -25.20 8.77 10.55
C GLU A 166 -26.07 9.90 11.08
N ILE A 167 -25.72 10.46 12.24
CA ILE A 167 -26.39 11.64 12.81
C ILE A 167 -26.17 12.87 11.94
N LEU A 168 -24.93 13.14 11.54
CA LEU A 168 -24.58 14.32 10.74
C LEU A 168 -25.23 14.33 9.36
N LEU A 169 -25.43 13.15 8.77
CA LEU A 169 -25.95 13.00 7.41
C LEU A 169 -27.44 12.61 7.37
N GLU A 170 -28.07 12.40 8.52
CA GLU A 170 -29.46 11.92 8.64
C GLU A 170 -29.72 10.63 7.83
N MET A 171 -28.76 9.70 7.83
CA MET A 171 -28.79 8.46 7.05
C MET A 171 -28.26 7.27 7.85
N GLU A 172 -28.80 6.07 7.61
CA GLU A 172 -28.26 4.77 8.11
C GLU A 172 -27.32 4.16 7.05
N PHE A 173 -26.19 3.58 7.47
CA PHE A 173 -25.17 2.95 6.60
C PHE A 173 -25.14 1.43 6.64
#